data_AF-F9QAG7-F1
#
_entry.id   AF-F9QAG7-F1
#
_cell.length_a   1.000
_cell.length_b   1.000
_cell.length_c   1.000
_cell.angle_alpha   90.00
_cell.angle_beta   90.00
_cell.angle_gamma   90.00
#
_symmetry.space_group_name_H-M   'P 1'
#
loop_
_entity.id
_entity.type
_entity.pdbx_description
1 polymer ?
#
loop_
_entity_poly.entity_id
_entity_poly.type
_entity_poly.pdbx_seq_one_letter_code
_entity_poly.pdbx_strand_id
1 'polypeptide(L)'
;MNVIKRKSPQSTSLGKKHYLSHLRYFLQLRFLLPVIVIILAVFAYIYRQTWLDSLDEKPISAYALVGKNDYTGYADIQDVLLKMGKLKGFWGQDVSVIQEQIETLPWVKGSVVRKIWPNRLSIWVNEYQPVAVWNKTEFVTKDGTVFQLPAEKLKENNLPLLGGPDYQSLKVLEAWQQIYNDFKAKGLTVKGIVIDERGAWQVTLDNDIVLRLGRGEWKSKLGRFVTIYPQIEVPEGKKIDYIDLRYESGAAVGMSENN
;
A
#
# COMPACT_ATOMS: atom_id res chain seq x y z
N MET A 1 -26.43 42.13 117.90
CA MET A 1 -25.22 41.29 118.06
C MET A 1 -25.34 40.13 117.08
N ASN A 2 -24.52 40.12 116.02
CA ASN A 2 -23.38 39.20 115.80
C ASN A 2 -23.84 37.85 115.19
N VAL A 3 -23.19 37.21 114.22
CA VAL A 3 -21.94 37.38 113.47
C VAL A 3 -22.06 36.52 112.18
N ILE A 4 -21.33 36.95 111.16
CA ILE A 4 -21.11 36.37 109.83
C ILE A 4 -20.63 34.90 109.85
N LYS A 5 -21.03 34.09 108.84
CA LYS A 5 -20.12 33.10 108.21
C LYS A 5 -20.45 32.92 106.72
N ARG A 6 -19.47 33.27 105.87
CA ARG A 6 -19.47 33.06 104.42
C ARG A 6 -19.27 31.57 104.09
N LYS A 7 -19.95 31.08 103.05
CA LYS A 7 -19.60 29.85 102.32
C LYS A 7 -19.62 30.15 100.82
N SER A 8 -18.47 29.97 100.19
CA SER A 8 -18.24 30.01 98.75
C SER A 8 -18.44 28.62 98.13
N PRO A 9 -19.14 28.48 96.98
CA PRO A 9 -18.97 27.35 96.07
C PRO A 9 -18.34 27.83 94.74
N GLN A 10 -17.14 27.33 94.41
CA GLN A 10 -16.90 26.21 93.49
C GLN A 10 -17.29 26.48 92.02
N SER A 11 -16.25 26.70 91.21
CA SER A 11 -16.28 26.78 89.75
C SER A 11 -16.65 25.43 89.14
N THR A 12 -17.80 25.36 88.47
CA THR A 12 -18.19 24.24 87.61
C THR A 12 -17.74 24.51 86.17
N SER A 13 -16.61 23.92 85.79
CA SER A 13 -16.21 23.76 84.39
C SER A 13 -17.05 22.64 83.76
N LEU A 14 -18.16 22.98 83.10
CA LEU A 14 -18.90 22.05 82.23
C LEU A 14 -18.74 22.45 80.76
N GLY A 15 -18.40 21.46 79.91
CA GLY A 15 -18.93 21.41 78.55
C GLY A 15 -18.04 21.86 77.39
N LYS A 16 -16.71 21.70 77.41
CA LYS A 16 -15.86 21.96 76.22
C LYS A 16 -15.59 20.74 75.31
N LYS A 17 -16.22 19.58 75.55
CA LYS A 17 -15.94 18.34 74.78
C LYS A 17 -16.82 18.10 73.55
N HIS A 18 -17.99 18.75 73.42
CA HIS A 18 -18.91 18.47 72.32
C HIS A 18 -18.69 19.32 71.04
N TYR A 19 -17.97 20.44 71.11
CA TYR A 19 -17.75 21.31 69.94
C TYR A 19 -16.54 20.90 69.08
N LEU A 20 -15.60 20.13 69.66
CA LEU A 20 -14.35 19.71 69.00
C LEU A 20 -14.50 18.47 68.11
N SER A 21 -15.60 17.71 68.20
CA SER A 21 -15.84 16.53 67.37
C SER A 21 -16.28 16.93 65.95
N HIS A 22 -17.25 17.84 65.81
CA HIS A 22 -17.73 18.31 64.49
C HIS A 22 -16.62 19.00 63.67
N LEU A 23 -15.71 19.73 64.31
CA LEU A 23 -14.58 20.37 63.63
C LEU A 23 -13.57 19.35 63.07
N ARG A 24 -13.35 18.22 63.77
CA ARG A 24 -12.49 17.12 63.30
C ARG A 24 -13.10 16.34 62.12
N TYR A 25 -14.43 16.13 62.12
CA TYR A 25 -15.13 15.51 60.99
C TYR A 25 -15.07 16.37 59.72
N PHE A 26 -15.21 17.70 59.84
CA PHE A 26 -15.07 18.62 58.70
C PHE A 26 -13.65 18.65 58.11
N LEU A 27 -12.61 18.59 58.97
CA LEU A 27 -11.22 18.50 58.53
C LEU A 27 -10.92 17.17 57.83
N GLN A 28 -11.47 16.05 58.30
CA GLN A 28 -11.32 14.73 57.66
C GLN A 28 -12.07 14.63 56.33
N LEU A 29 -13.29 15.19 56.21
CA LEU A 29 -14.06 15.20 54.96
C LEU A 29 -13.33 15.95 53.83
N ARG A 30 -12.59 17.01 54.16
CA ARG A 30 -11.84 17.82 53.18
C ARG A 30 -10.69 17.04 52.52
N PHE A 31 -10.14 16.02 53.19
CA PHE A 31 -9.14 15.12 52.60
C PHE A 31 -9.76 13.89 51.92
N LEU A 32 -11.00 13.52 52.25
CA LEU A 32 -11.72 12.42 51.58
C LEU A 32 -12.27 12.82 50.21
N LEU A 33 -12.74 14.05 50.06
CA LEU A 33 -13.24 14.59 48.79
C LEU A 33 -12.24 14.48 47.62
N PRO A 34 -10.97 14.93 47.73
CA PRO A 34 -10.01 14.78 46.64
C PRO A 34 -9.68 13.31 46.36
N VAL A 35 -9.66 12.45 47.38
CA VAL A 35 -9.44 11.01 47.20
C VAL A 35 -10.60 10.36 46.43
N ILE A 36 -11.85 10.72 46.75
CA ILE A 36 -13.02 10.25 46.00
C ILE A 36 -12.99 10.75 44.56
N VAL A 37 -12.62 12.01 44.34
CA VAL A 37 -12.46 12.57 42.98
C VAL A 37 -11.36 11.83 42.21
N ILE A 38 -10.24 11.51 42.85
CA ILE A 38 -9.16 10.71 42.23
C ILE A 38 -9.66 9.30 41.91
N ILE A 39 -10.38 8.64 42.83
CA ILE A 39 -10.95 7.30 42.59
C ILE A 39 -11.94 7.34 41.43
N LEU A 40 -12.81 8.34 41.37
CA LEU A 40 -13.76 8.52 40.26
C LEU A 40 -13.04 8.81 38.94
N ALA A 41 -11.98 9.61 38.96
CA ALA A 41 -11.17 9.88 37.77
C ALA A 41 -10.44 8.63 37.28
N VAL A 42 -9.86 7.83 38.18
CA VAL A 42 -9.23 6.55 37.86
C VAL A 42 -10.26 5.55 37.35
N PHE A 43 -11.44 5.48 37.96
CA PHE A 43 -12.54 4.64 37.51
C PHE A 43 -13.01 5.06 36.10
N ALA A 44 -13.29 6.34 35.88
CA ALA A 44 -13.65 6.87 34.57
C ALA A 44 -12.56 6.61 33.52
N TYR A 45 -11.28 6.68 33.89
CA TYR A 45 -10.16 6.37 33.00
C TYR A 45 -10.13 4.88 32.61
N ILE A 46 -10.27 3.97 33.58
CA ILE A 46 -10.27 2.52 33.35
C ILE A 46 -11.48 2.08 32.50
N TYR A 47 -12.67 2.62 32.78
CA TYR A 47 -13.91 2.26 32.11
C TYR A 47 -14.24 3.14 30.89
N ARG A 48 -13.34 4.05 30.49
CA ARG A 48 -13.57 4.96 29.36
C ARG A 48 -13.87 4.19 28.08
N GLN A 49 -13.07 3.15 27.79
CA GLN A 49 -13.17 2.44 26.53
C GLN A 49 -14.45 1.61 26.45
N THR A 50 -14.82 0.90 27.52
CA THR A 50 -16.08 0.16 27.60
C THR A 50 -17.31 1.06 27.54
N TRP A 51 -17.26 2.26 28.14
CA TRP A 51 -18.33 3.25 28.00
C TRP A 51 -18.42 3.81 26.57
N LEU A 52 -17.30 4.14 25.92
CA LEU A 52 -17.27 4.57 24.52
C LEU A 52 -17.76 3.48 23.56
N ASP A 53 -17.34 2.23 23.77
CA ASP A 53 -17.79 1.09 22.96
C ASP A 53 -19.29 0.82 23.15
N SER A 54 -19.87 1.17 24.31
CA SER A 54 -21.33 1.09 24.52
C SER A 54 -22.13 2.14 23.74
N LEU A 55 -21.47 3.21 23.28
CA LEU A 55 -22.06 4.20 22.37
C LEU A 55 -22.04 3.74 20.90
N ASP A 56 -21.26 2.71 20.57
CA ASP A 56 -21.26 2.05 19.27
C ASP A 56 -22.41 1.04 19.19
N GLU A 57 -23.64 1.53 19.04
CA GLU A 57 -24.81 0.66 18.87
C GLU A 57 -24.75 -0.21 17.61
N LYS A 58 -23.89 0.11 16.62
CA LYS A 58 -23.83 -0.58 15.32
C LYS A 58 -22.39 -0.77 14.83
N PRO A 59 -22.04 -1.96 14.31
CA PRO A 59 -20.77 -2.16 13.63
C PRO A 59 -20.68 -1.27 12.39
N ILE A 60 -19.46 -1.07 11.88
CA ILE A 60 -19.24 -0.44 10.59
C ILE A 60 -20.07 -1.19 9.53
N SER A 61 -20.96 -0.46 8.86
CA SER A 61 -21.96 -1.05 7.96
C SER A 61 -21.79 -0.65 6.51
N ALA A 62 -21.03 0.42 6.25
CA ALA A 62 -20.80 0.92 4.91
C ALA A 62 -19.38 1.48 4.77
N TYR A 63 -18.87 1.45 3.55
CA TYR A 63 -17.64 2.12 3.19
C TYR A 63 -17.85 2.91 1.90
N ALA A 64 -17.10 3.99 1.76
CA ALA A 64 -17.03 4.79 0.55
C ALA A 64 -15.63 4.62 -0.04
N LEU A 65 -15.55 4.13 -1.27
CA LEU A 65 -14.32 4.16 -2.06
C LEU A 65 -14.21 5.55 -2.69
N VAL A 66 -13.20 6.30 -2.26
CA VAL A 66 -12.98 7.69 -2.65
C VAL A 66 -11.87 7.77 -3.69
N GLY A 67 -12.08 8.60 -4.70
CA GLY A 67 -11.10 8.86 -5.76
C GLY A 67 -11.54 8.28 -7.11
N LYS A 68 -10.66 8.42 -8.10
CA LYS A 68 -10.79 7.73 -9.39
C LYS A 68 -9.93 6.48 -9.31
N ASN A 69 -10.59 5.34 -9.26
CA ASN A 69 -9.96 4.02 -9.29
C ASN A 69 -10.11 3.43 -10.68
N ASP A 70 -9.02 2.93 -11.25
CA ASP A 70 -9.04 2.32 -12.58
C ASP A 70 -9.24 0.81 -12.48
N TYR A 71 -8.71 0.17 -11.44
CA TYR A 71 -8.70 -1.28 -11.26
C TYR A 71 -9.45 -1.78 -10.02
N THR A 72 -9.43 -1.02 -8.92
CA THR A 72 -10.07 -1.44 -7.65
C THR A 72 -11.53 -1.01 -7.64
N GLY A 73 -12.42 -1.98 -7.51
CA GLY A 73 -13.86 -1.77 -7.37
C GLY A 73 -14.35 -2.01 -5.94
N TYR A 74 -15.64 -1.73 -5.73
CA TYR A 74 -16.32 -2.05 -4.47
C TYR A 74 -16.27 -3.55 -4.14
N ALA A 75 -16.42 -4.42 -5.15
CA ALA A 75 -16.38 -5.87 -4.95
C ALA A 75 -15.04 -6.36 -4.36
N ASP A 76 -13.91 -5.79 -4.80
CA ASP A 76 -12.59 -6.16 -4.29
C ASP A 76 -12.43 -5.79 -2.81
N ILE A 77 -12.81 -4.56 -2.46
CA ILE A 77 -12.75 -4.07 -1.07
C ILE A 77 -13.71 -4.87 -0.18
N GLN A 78 -14.90 -5.20 -0.69
CA GLN A 78 -15.85 -6.03 0.04
C GLN A 78 -15.28 -7.42 0.32
N ASP A 79 -14.68 -8.07 -0.67
CA ASP A 79 -14.05 -9.39 -0.49
C ASP A 79 -12.94 -9.36 0.57
N VAL A 80 -12.07 -8.33 0.53
CA VAL A 80 -11.04 -8.12 1.56
C VAL A 80 -11.66 -7.98 2.95
N LEU A 81 -12.67 -7.12 3.11
CA LEU A 81 -13.33 -6.89 4.40
C LEU A 81 -14.06 -8.14 4.92
N LEU A 82 -14.68 -8.94 4.03
CA LEU A 82 -15.36 -10.18 4.40
C LEU A 82 -14.37 -11.23 4.91
N LYS A 83 -13.18 -11.33 4.31
CA LYS A 83 -12.10 -12.23 4.76
C LYS A 83 -11.59 -11.90 6.16
N MET A 84 -11.66 -10.62 6.57
CA MET A 84 -11.30 -10.20 7.93
C MET A 84 -12.35 -10.59 9.00
N GLY A 85 -13.56 -10.96 8.60
CA GLY A 85 -14.66 -11.28 9.50
C GLY A 85 -15.50 -10.07 9.91
N LYS A 86 -16.14 -10.15 11.08
CA LYS A 86 -17.05 -9.09 11.55
C LYS A 86 -16.26 -7.85 11.99
N LEU A 87 -16.49 -6.73 11.31
CA LEU A 87 -15.96 -5.43 11.70
C LEU A 87 -16.57 -4.96 13.03
N LYS A 88 -15.77 -4.23 13.80
CA LYS A 88 -16.18 -3.60 15.07
C LYS A 88 -16.88 -2.24 14.80
N GLY A 89 -17.31 -1.58 15.87
CA GLY A 89 -17.86 -0.22 15.84
C GLY A 89 -16.81 0.86 15.54
N PHE A 90 -17.23 2.12 15.52
CA PHE A 90 -16.36 3.27 15.22
C PHE A 90 -15.18 3.39 16.20
N TRP A 91 -15.38 3.16 17.50
CA TRP A 91 -14.31 3.28 18.50
C TRP A 91 -13.40 2.06 18.52
N GLY A 92 -13.98 0.86 18.42
CA GLY A 92 -13.24 -0.41 18.57
C GLY A 92 -12.52 -0.93 17.32
N GLN A 93 -12.87 -0.45 16.11
CA GLN A 93 -12.23 -0.94 14.88
C GLN A 93 -10.81 -0.40 14.73
N ASP A 94 -9.82 -1.25 14.48
CA ASP A 94 -8.50 -0.79 14.04
C ASP A 94 -8.52 -0.58 12.52
N VAL A 95 -8.23 0.64 12.06
CA VAL A 95 -8.17 0.97 10.63
C VAL A 95 -6.84 0.61 10.00
N SER A 96 -5.77 0.52 10.79
CA SER A 96 -4.45 0.13 10.30
C SER A 96 -4.48 -1.30 9.79
N VAL A 97 -5.17 -2.19 10.52
CA VAL A 97 -5.38 -3.58 10.08
C VAL A 97 -6.18 -3.64 8.78
N ILE A 98 -7.21 -2.80 8.62
CA ILE A 98 -7.97 -2.74 7.37
C ILE A 98 -7.09 -2.23 6.22
N GLN A 99 -6.28 -1.21 6.48
CA GLN A 99 -5.34 -0.66 5.51
C GLN A 99 -4.35 -1.72 5.04
N GLU A 100 -3.70 -2.43 5.97
CA GLU A 100 -2.77 -3.52 5.68
C GLU A 100 -3.43 -4.62 4.83
N GLN A 101 -4.69 -4.97 5.14
CA GLN A 101 -5.43 -5.97 4.39
C GLN A 101 -5.77 -5.51 2.97
N ILE A 102 -6.13 -4.23 2.77
CA ILE A 102 -6.36 -3.68 1.43
C ILE A 102 -5.04 -3.65 0.63
N GLU A 103 -3.93 -3.37 1.29
CA GLU A 103 -2.59 -3.36 0.69
C GLU A 103 -2.07 -4.76 0.32
N THR A 104 -2.76 -5.84 0.72
CA THR A 104 -2.46 -7.19 0.21
C THR A 104 -2.87 -7.39 -1.25
N LEU A 105 -3.74 -6.53 -1.79
CA LEU A 105 -4.10 -6.56 -3.21
C LEU A 105 -2.86 -6.18 -4.05
N PRO A 106 -2.38 -7.05 -4.96
CA PRO A 106 -1.08 -6.85 -5.61
C PRO A 106 -0.96 -5.57 -6.45
N TRP A 107 -2.07 -5.03 -6.95
CA TRP A 107 -2.10 -3.79 -7.75
C TRP A 107 -2.26 -2.51 -6.91
N VAL A 108 -2.35 -2.62 -5.58
CA VAL A 108 -2.47 -1.48 -4.67
C VAL A 108 -1.09 -1.03 -4.23
N LYS A 109 -0.72 0.21 -4.55
CA LYS A 109 0.53 0.85 -4.10
C LYS A 109 0.47 1.30 -2.65
N GLY A 110 -0.73 1.64 -2.17
CA GLY A 110 -0.98 2.04 -0.79
C GLY A 110 -2.43 2.46 -0.62
N SER A 111 -2.91 2.45 0.62
CA SER A 111 -4.27 2.90 0.92
C SER A 111 -4.33 3.79 2.14
N VAL A 112 -5.39 4.59 2.24
CA VAL A 112 -5.67 5.43 3.40
C VAL A 112 -7.08 5.14 3.85
N VAL A 113 -7.22 4.60 5.06
CA VAL A 113 -8.50 4.26 5.66
C VAL A 113 -8.80 5.23 6.78
N ARG A 114 -9.96 5.88 6.71
CA ARG A 114 -10.43 6.81 7.74
C ARG A 114 -11.81 6.39 8.23
N LYS A 115 -12.03 6.53 9.52
CA LYS A 115 -13.36 6.35 10.10
C LYS A 115 -14.18 7.61 9.91
N ILE A 116 -15.42 7.43 9.49
CA ILE A 116 -16.43 8.49 9.37
C ILE A 116 -17.58 8.14 10.30
N TRP A 117 -17.82 9.01 11.27
CA TRP A 117 -18.93 8.85 12.20
C TRP A 117 -20.28 8.95 11.43
N PRO A 118 -21.31 8.15 11.78
CA PRO A 118 -21.39 7.25 12.92
C PRO A 118 -20.77 5.86 12.71
N ASN A 119 -20.81 5.29 11.51
CA ASN A 119 -20.46 3.88 11.30
C ASN A 119 -19.98 3.57 9.88
N ARG A 120 -19.19 4.48 9.30
CA ARG A 120 -18.70 4.38 7.92
C ARG A 120 -17.18 4.41 7.85
N LEU A 121 -16.64 3.83 6.79
CA LEU A 121 -15.23 3.97 6.40
C LEU A 121 -15.11 4.78 5.12
N SER A 122 -14.15 5.68 5.08
CA SER A 122 -13.68 6.34 3.87
C SER A 122 -12.36 5.68 3.48
N ILE A 123 -12.33 5.04 2.33
CA ILE A 123 -11.17 4.30 1.83
C ILE A 123 -10.69 5.01 0.58
N TRP A 124 -9.46 5.47 0.59
CA TRP A 124 -8.78 6.00 -0.58
C TRP A 124 -7.66 5.04 -0.98
N VAL A 125 -7.63 4.62 -2.23
CA VAL A 125 -6.67 3.61 -2.72
C VAL A 125 -5.82 4.24 -3.81
N ASN A 126 -4.50 4.10 -3.68
CA ASN A 126 -3.54 4.44 -4.70
C ASN A 126 -3.12 3.17 -5.45
N GLU A 127 -3.32 3.14 -6.75
CA GLU A 127 -3.08 1.96 -7.59
C GLU A 127 -1.76 2.08 -8.34
N TYR A 128 -1.09 0.96 -8.55
CA TYR A 128 0.01 0.89 -9.49
C TYR A 128 -0.49 1.09 -10.93
N GLN A 129 0.30 1.82 -11.72
CA GLN A 129 0.00 2.07 -13.12
C GLN A 129 0.94 1.25 -13.99
N PRO A 130 0.42 0.29 -14.79
CA PRO A 130 1.25 -0.54 -15.65
C PRO A 130 1.80 0.31 -16.80
N VAL A 131 3.10 0.19 -17.06
CA VAL A 131 3.72 0.81 -18.26
C VAL A 131 4.20 -0.24 -19.27
N ALA A 132 4.30 -1.49 -18.84
CA ALA A 132 4.67 -2.63 -19.67
C ALA A 132 4.17 -3.93 -19.02
N VAL A 133 3.95 -4.95 -19.85
CA VAL A 133 3.77 -6.33 -19.37
C VAL A 133 5.14 -6.88 -18.98
N TRP A 134 5.23 -7.50 -17.82
CA TRP A 134 6.44 -8.11 -17.28
C TRP A 134 6.31 -9.63 -17.26
N ASN A 135 7.27 -10.35 -17.85
CA ASN A 135 7.32 -11.82 -17.85
C ASN A 135 5.98 -12.49 -18.26
N LYS A 136 5.25 -11.86 -19.20
CA LYS A 136 3.95 -12.29 -19.77
C LYS A 136 2.73 -12.28 -18.84
N THR A 137 2.93 -12.33 -17.52
CA THR A 137 1.85 -12.51 -16.54
C THR A 137 1.72 -11.35 -15.56
N GLU A 138 2.78 -10.59 -15.39
CA GLU A 138 2.87 -9.51 -14.42
C GLU A 138 2.97 -8.18 -15.18
N PHE A 139 3.08 -7.09 -14.43
CA PHE A 139 3.22 -5.75 -14.96
C PHE A 139 4.34 -5.04 -14.22
N VAL A 140 4.95 -4.08 -14.90
CA VAL A 140 5.95 -3.21 -14.28
C VAL A 140 5.48 -1.77 -14.37
N THR A 141 5.76 -1.01 -13.32
CA THR A 141 5.49 0.42 -13.23
C THR A 141 6.65 1.25 -13.76
N LYS A 142 6.45 2.56 -13.92
CA LYS A 142 7.51 3.50 -14.33
C LYS A 142 8.72 3.52 -13.39
N ASP A 143 8.51 3.28 -12.10
CA ASP A 143 9.53 3.18 -11.06
C ASP A 143 10.20 1.79 -10.98
N GLY A 144 9.84 0.85 -11.87
CA GLY A 144 10.42 -0.50 -11.89
C GLY A 144 9.83 -1.44 -10.86
N THR A 145 8.70 -1.10 -10.22
CA THR A 145 8.02 -2.04 -9.32
C THR A 145 7.26 -3.07 -10.16
N VAL A 146 7.51 -4.35 -9.91
CA VAL A 146 6.77 -5.45 -10.52
C VAL A 146 5.55 -5.75 -9.66
N PHE A 147 4.38 -5.87 -10.28
CA PHE A 147 3.12 -6.14 -9.60
C PHE A 147 2.18 -6.99 -10.46
N GLN A 148 1.18 -7.58 -9.82
CA GLN A 148 0.19 -8.42 -10.50
C GLN A 148 -1.15 -7.71 -10.62
N LEU A 149 -1.81 -7.91 -11.76
CA LEU A 149 -3.15 -7.40 -12.03
C LEU A 149 -3.91 -8.47 -12.84
N PRO A 150 -5.15 -8.82 -12.46
CA PRO A 150 -5.97 -9.71 -13.28
C PRO A 150 -6.12 -9.16 -14.70
N ALA A 151 -5.87 -9.98 -15.72
CA ALA A 151 -5.88 -9.56 -17.13
C ALA A 151 -7.22 -8.92 -17.55
N GLU A 152 -8.34 -9.35 -16.95
CA GLU A 152 -9.68 -8.82 -17.18
C GLU A 152 -9.84 -7.34 -16.78
N LYS A 153 -9.00 -6.85 -15.86
CA LYS A 153 -9.02 -5.47 -15.37
C LYS A 153 -8.15 -4.53 -16.20
N LEU A 154 -7.28 -5.07 -17.05
CA LEU A 154 -6.41 -4.26 -17.89
C LEU A 154 -7.24 -3.60 -18.99
N LYS A 155 -7.24 -2.26 -19.02
CA LYS A 155 -7.94 -1.47 -20.05
C LYS A 155 -7.06 -1.15 -21.27
N GLU A 156 -5.75 -1.23 -21.11
CA GLU A 156 -4.77 -0.89 -22.15
C GLU A 156 -4.36 -2.11 -22.94
N ASN A 157 -4.54 -2.04 -24.27
CA ASN A 157 -4.26 -3.18 -25.16
C ASN A 157 -2.86 -3.16 -25.78
N ASN A 158 -2.08 -2.07 -25.61
CA ASN A 158 -0.83 -1.87 -26.37
C ASN A 158 0.37 -1.57 -25.47
N LEU A 159 0.52 -2.39 -24.42
CA LEU A 159 1.69 -2.34 -23.55
C LEU A 159 2.86 -3.13 -24.16
N PRO A 160 4.10 -2.62 -24.10
CA PRO A 160 5.26 -3.36 -24.55
C PRO A 160 5.53 -4.58 -23.67
N LEU A 161 6.12 -5.61 -24.27
CA LEU A 161 6.45 -6.85 -23.58
C LEU A 161 7.88 -6.77 -23.04
N LEU A 162 8.03 -6.66 -21.73
CA LEU A 162 9.32 -6.65 -21.05
C LEU A 162 9.51 -7.93 -20.23
N GLY A 163 10.76 -8.30 -19.98
CA GLY A 163 11.03 -9.46 -19.13
C GLY A 163 12.47 -9.60 -18.65
N GLY A 164 12.62 -10.41 -17.63
CA GLY A 164 13.88 -10.73 -16.98
C GLY A 164 13.72 -10.89 -15.47
N PRO A 165 14.84 -10.94 -14.73
CA PRO A 165 14.81 -10.99 -13.27
C PRO A 165 14.27 -9.67 -12.68
N ASP A 166 13.41 -9.74 -11.67
CA ASP A 166 12.71 -8.56 -11.12
C ASP A 166 13.64 -7.47 -10.60
N TYR A 167 14.79 -7.84 -10.04
CA TYR A 167 15.81 -6.87 -9.59
C TYR A 167 16.44 -6.06 -10.74
N GLN A 168 16.19 -6.45 -12.00
CA GLN A 168 16.62 -5.73 -13.20
C GLN A 168 15.49 -5.01 -13.93
N SER A 169 14.27 -4.99 -13.39
CA SER A 169 13.09 -4.34 -14.01
C SER A 169 13.36 -2.91 -14.48
N LEU A 170 13.98 -2.08 -13.63
CA LEU A 170 14.31 -0.70 -13.94
C LEU A 170 15.35 -0.61 -15.08
N LYS A 171 16.35 -1.49 -15.07
CA LYS A 171 17.36 -1.57 -16.14
C LYS A 171 16.75 -1.95 -17.48
N VAL A 172 15.77 -2.88 -17.48
CA VAL A 172 15.05 -3.29 -18.70
C VAL A 172 14.17 -2.13 -19.21
N LEU A 173 13.50 -1.39 -18.32
CA LEU A 173 12.72 -0.22 -18.69
C LEU A 173 13.56 0.90 -19.30
N GLU A 174 14.73 1.19 -18.72
CA GLU A 174 15.67 2.16 -19.27
C GLU A 174 16.20 1.73 -20.65
N ALA A 175 16.55 0.46 -20.80
CA ALA A 175 16.97 -0.10 -22.08
C ALA A 175 15.84 -0.02 -23.12
N TRP A 176 14.60 -0.33 -22.73
CA TRP A 176 13.41 -0.16 -23.55
C TRP A 176 13.24 1.25 -24.05
N GLN A 177 13.30 2.24 -23.17
CA GLN A 177 13.11 3.63 -23.57
C GLN A 177 14.19 4.09 -24.57
N GLN A 178 15.44 3.68 -24.37
CA GLN A 178 16.53 4.01 -25.30
C GLN A 178 16.34 3.32 -26.65
N ILE A 179 16.16 1.99 -26.65
CA ILE A 179 16.06 1.19 -27.88
C ILE A 179 14.82 1.58 -28.68
N TYR A 180 13.68 1.76 -28.03
CA TYR A 180 12.44 2.17 -28.68
C TYR A 180 12.59 3.51 -29.41
N ASN A 181 13.20 4.51 -28.77
CA ASN A 181 13.43 5.82 -29.39
C ASN A 181 14.40 5.73 -30.58
N ASP A 182 15.49 5.00 -30.43
CA ASP A 182 16.51 4.82 -31.48
C ASP A 182 15.92 4.10 -32.71
N PHE A 183 15.07 3.09 -32.50
CA PHE A 183 14.43 2.31 -33.56
C PHE A 183 13.33 3.11 -34.26
N LYS A 184 12.51 3.83 -33.48
CA LYS A 184 11.44 4.67 -34.01
C LYS A 184 11.96 5.75 -34.94
N ALA A 185 13.11 6.35 -34.62
CA ALA A 185 13.79 7.33 -35.48
C ALA A 185 14.21 6.75 -36.85
N LYS A 186 14.32 5.43 -36.96
CA LYS A 186 14.74 4.69 -38.15
C LYS A 186 13.58 3.97 -38.85
N GLY A 187 12.34 4.24 -38.44
CA GLY A 187 11.14 3.63 -39.01
C GLY A 187 10.91 2.18 -38.61
N LEU A 188 11.55 1.71 -37.54
CA LEU A 188 11.38 0.37 -36.99
C LEU A 188 10.59 0.43 -35.67
N THR A 189 9.70 -0.52 -35.46
CA THR A 189 8.92 -0.61 -34.20
C THR A 189 9.38 -1.80 -33.38
N VAL A 190 9.58 -1.58 -32.09
CA VAL A 190 9.93 -2.63 -31.14
C VAL A 190 8.68 -3.07 -30.40
N LYS A 191 8.48 -4.37 -30.27
CA LYS A 191 7.37 -5.00 -29.54
C LYS A 191 7.73 -5.30 -28.09
N GLY A 192 8.98 -5.67 -27.83
CA GLY A 192 9.42 -6.04 -26.50
C GLY A 192 10.92 -6.29 -26.34
N ILE A 193 11.37 -6.35 -25.10
CA ILE A 193 12.77 -6.60 -24.74
C ILE A 193 12.83 -7.53 -23.54
N VAL A 194 13.71 -8.51 -23.59
CA VAL A 194 13.94 -9.44 -22.49
C VAL A 194 15.43 -9.51 -22.19
N ILE A 195 15.77 -9.56 -20.90
CA ILE A 195 17.09 -9.95 -20.43
C ILE A 195 17.00 -11.30 -19.70
N ASP A 196 17.90 -12.22 -20.00
CA ASP A 196 18.00 -13.47 -19.23
C ASP A 196 18.77 -13.27 -17.90
N GLU A 197 18.76 -14.29 -17.03
CA GLU A 197 19.52 -14.27 -15.76
C GLU A 197 21.02 -14.08 -15.95
N ARG A 198 21.55 -14.45 -17.13
CA ARG A 198 22.97 -14.34 -17.49
C ARG A 198 23.31 -12.98 -18.11
N GLY A 199 22.34 -12.07 -18.23
CA GLY A 199 22.51 -10.74 -18.79
C GLY A 199 22.51 -10.69 -20.32
N ALA A 200 22.00 -11.71 -21.00
CA ALA A 200 21.86 -11.72 -22.45
C ALA A 200 20.55 -11.05 -22.87
N TRP A 201 20.68 -10.06 -23.75
CA TRP A 201 19.55 -9.27 -24.24
C TRP A 201 18.95 -9.87 -25.51
N GLN A 202 17.63 -9.79 -25.59
CA GLN A 202 16.84 -10.08 -26.78
C GLN A 202 15.84 -8.95 -27.02
N VAL A 203 15.67 -8.55 -28.27
CA VAL A 203 14.74 -7.51 -28.69
C VAL A 203 13.80 -8.11 -29.72
N THR A 204 12.50 -7.96 -29.54
CA THR A 204 11.49 -8.45 -30.48
C THR A 204 10.88 -7.26 -31.21
N LEU A 205 10.84 -7.33 -32.54
CA LEU A 205 10.23 -6.30 -33.39
C LEU A 205 8.72 -6.53 -33.56
N ASP A 206 8.03 -5.55 -34.13
CA ASP A 206 6.58 -5.63 -34.41
C ASP A 206 6.21 -6.74 -35.41
N ASN A 207 7.12 -7.05 -36.33
CA ASN A 207 7.00 -8.16 -37.29
C ASN A 207 7.47 -9.52 -36.73
N ASP A 208 7.55 -9.65 -35.40
CA ASP A 208 7.95 -10.86 -34.67
C ASP A 208 9.41 -11.33 -34.89
N ILE A 209 10.25 -10.55 -35.58
CA ILE A 209 11.69 -10.86 -35.69
C ILE A 209 12.36 -10.71 -34.33
N VAL A 210 13.12 -11.74 -33.92
CA VAL A 210 13.89 -11.74 -32.67
C VAL A 210 15.35 -11.38 -32.92
N LEU A 211 15.81 -10.25 -32.37
CA LEU A 211 17.21 -9.85 -32.37
C LEU A 211 17.91 -10.40 -31.12
N ARG A 212 18.85 -11.32 -31.31
CA ARG A 212 19.66 -11.89 -30.22
C ARG A 212 20.93 -11.07 -30.06
N LEU A 213 20.97 -10.21 -29.06
CA LEU A 213 22.11 -9.31 -28.82
C LEU A 213 23.17 -9.96 -27.93
N GLY A 214 22.78 -10.90 -27.08
CA GLY A 214 23.68 -11.50 -26.10
C GLY A 214 24.09 -10.53 -25.00
N ARG A 215 25.24 -10.80 -24.38
CA ARG A 215 25.75 -10.02 -23.24
C ARG A 215 26.52 -8.77 -23.67
N GLY A 216 26.64 -7.82 -22.75
CA GLY A 216 27.47 -6.63 -22.92
C GLY A 216 26.75 -5.48 -23.61
N GLU A 217 27.54 -4.61 -24.24
CA GLU A 217 27.06 -3.44 -24.97
C GLU A 217 26.18 -3.86 -26.16
N TRP A 218 25.08 -3.15 -26.38
CA TRP A 218 24.09 -3.47 -27.41
C TRP A 218 23.94 -2.39 -28.49
N LYS A 219 24.31 -1.13 -28.26
CA LYS A 219 24.17 -0.03 -29.24
C LYS A 219 24.96 -0.31 -30.52
N SER A 220 26.18 -0.80 -30.39
CA SER A 220 27.01 -1.24 -31.53
C SER A 220 26.34 -2.35 -32.35
N LYS A 221 25.72 -3.33 -31.68
CA LYS A 221 25.00 -4.45 -32.30
C LYS A 221 23.72 -4.00 -33.00
N LEU A 222 22.96 -3.11 -32.37
CA LEU A 222 21.76 -2.50 -32.96
C LEU A 222 22.11 -1.59 -34.14
N GLY A 223 23.22 -0.86 -34.06
CA GLY A 223 23.75 -0.08 -35.17
C GLY A 223 24.04 -0.96 -36.39
N ARG A 224 24.69 -2.10 -36.17
CA ARG A 224 24.94 -3.08 -37.24
C ARG A 224 23.66 -3.64 -37.82
N PHE A 225 22.70 -4.02 -36.97
CA PHE A 225 21.40 -4.52 -37.41
C PHE A 225 20.74 -3.56 -38.39
N VAL A 226 20.69 -2.27 -38.05
CA VAL A 226 20.08 -1.24 -38.91
C VAL A 226 20.78 -1.15 -40.27
N THR A 227 22.09 -1.35 -40.33
CA THR A 227 22.84 -1.34 -41.60
C THR A 227 22.58 -2.60 -42.44
N ILE A 228 22.53 -3.78 -41.81
CA ILE A 228 22.39 -5.05 -42.55
C ILE A 228 20.95 -5.38 -42.90
N TYR A 229 19.97 -4.98 -42.09
CA TYR A 229 18.58 -5.41 -42.22
C TYR A 229 17.97 -5.11 -43.60
N PRO A 230 18.17 -3.92 -44.20
CA PRO A 230 17.68 -3.63 -45.54
C PRO A 230 18.36 -4.44 -46.66
N GLN A 231 19.49 -5.08 -46.37
CA GLN A 231 20.29 -5.84 -47.34
C GLN A 231 20.01 -7.35 -47.28
N ILE A 232 19.17 -7.81 -46.34
CA ILE A 232 18.85 -9.23 -46.20
C ILE A 232 17.85 -9.61 -47.29
N GLU A 233 18.30 -10.44 -48.23
CA GLU A 233 17.41 -11.07 -49.21
C GLU A 233 16.66 -12.24 -48.56
N VAL A 234 15.33 -12.17 -48.57
CA VAL A 234 14.45 -13.23 -48.04
C VAL A 234 13.88 -14.02 -49.21
N PRO A 235 14.16 -15.33 -49.32
CA PRO A 235 13.59 -16.17 -50.37
C PRO A 235 12.06 -16.19 -50.34
N GLU A 236 11.45 -16.45 -51.49
CA GLU A 236 10.00 -16.59 -51.61
C GLU A 236 9.48 -17.71 -50.69
N GLY A 237 8.35 -17.46 -50.02
CA GLY A 237 7.76 -18.40 -49.07
C GLY A 237 8.44 -18.45 -47.69
N LYS A 238 9.47 -17.63 -47.43
CA LYS A 238 10.15 -17.56 -46.13
C LYS A 238 9.96 -16.21 -45.45
N LYS A 239 10.17 -16.20 -44.13
CA LYS A 239 10.29 -14.99 -43.30
C LYS A 239 11.49 -15.09 -42.38
N ILE A 240 12.02 -13.95 -41.95
CA ILE A 240 13.07 -13.91 -40.93
C ILE A 240 12.45 -14.27 -39.59
N ASP A 241 13.02 -15.26 -38.91
CA ASP A 241 12.62 -15.67 -37.55
C ASP A 241 13.48 -14.95 -36.51
N TYR A 242 14.80 -15.00 -36.67
CA TYR A 242 15.72 -14.33 -35.77
C TYR A 242 16.97 -13.82 -36.49
N ILE A 243 17.61 -12.81 -35.88
CA ILE A 243 18.92 -12.31 -36.30
C ILE A 243 19.84 -12.34 -35.07
N ASP A 244 20.90 -13.12 -35.16
CA ASP A 244 21.88 -13.29 -34.09
C ASP A 244 23.06 -12.33 -34.27
N LEU A 245 23.17 -11.37 -33.36
CA LEU A 245 24.14 -10.28 -33.37
C LEU A 245 25.20 -10.47 -32.28
N ARG A 246 25.34 -11.69 -31.74
CA ARG A 246 26.33 -12.00 -30.70
C ARG A 246 27.77 -11.95 -31.20
N TYR A 247 27.99 -12.08 -32.51
CA TYR A 247 29.30 -12.05 -33.14
C TYR A 247 29.81 -10.63 -33.33
N GLU A 248 31.13 -10.43 -33.28
CA GLU A 248 31.73 -9.09 -33.34
C GLU A 248 31.71 -8.49 -34.75
N SER A 249 31.84 -9.30 -35.80
CA SER A 249 31.98 -8.83 -37.18
C SER A 249 30.92 -9.36 -38.15
N GLY A 250 29.86 -9.98 -37.63
CA GLY A 250 28.82 -10.58 -38.47
C GLY A 250 27.45 -10.67 -37.80
N ALA A 251 26.53 -11.29 -38.51
CA ALA A 251 25.21 -11.68 -38.01
C ALA A 251 24.80 -13.02 -38.63
N ALA A 252 24.09 -13.86 -37.89
CA ALA A 252 23.47 -15.06 -38.43
C ALA A 252 21.95 -14.86 -38.54
N VAL A 253 21.36 -15.19 -39.68
CA VAL A 253 19.93 -15.03 -39.93
C VAL A 253 19.27 -16.40 -39.94
N GLY A 254 18.31 -16.60 -39.04
CA GLY A 254 17.41 -17.74 -39.06
C GLY A 254 16.14 -17.39 -39.82
N MET A 255 15.70 -18.27 -40.71
CA MET A 255 14.46 -18.10 -41.47
C MET A 255 13.50 -19.25 -41.16
N SER A 256 12.20 -18.96 -41.19
CA SER A 256 11.13 -19.94 -41.09
C SER A 256 10.23 -19.87 -42.32
N GLU A 257 9.48 -20.95 -42.56
CA GLU A 257 8.45 -20.96 -43.60
C GLU A 257 7.35 -19.95 -43.25
N ASN A 258 6.85 -19.26 -44.27
CA ASN A 258 5.77 -18.29 -44.14
C ASN A 258 4.44 -19.06 -44.18
N ASN A 259 3.95 -19.46 -43.01
CA ASN A 259 2.63 -20.08 -42.84
C ASN A 259 1.48 -19.10 -43.15
#